data_AF-A0A965M7X8-F1
#
_entry.id   AF-A0A965M7X8-F1
#
_cell.length_a   1.000
_cell.length_b   1.000
_cell.length_c   1.000
_cell.angle_alpha   90.00
_cell.angle_beta   90.00
_cell.angle_gamma   90.00
#
_symmetry.space_group_name_H-M   'P 1'
#
loop_
_entity.id
_entity.type
_entity.pdbx_description
1 polymer ?
#
loop_
_entity_poly.entity_id
_entity_poly.type
_entity_poly.pdbx_seq_one_letter_code
_entity_poly.pdbx_strand_id
1 'polypeptide(L)'
;MSTSSKCPFMGSTGARTEPVAPSNDSWWPNRLNLKILRLHSDLSNPMDKSFNYAEAFKKLNLSAVKKDLYALMTDSKPWWPADWGHYGPFFIRMAWHSAGTYRTFDGRGGAGTGNQRFAPLNSWPDNVNLDKARRLLWPIKKKYGNQLSWADLFILAGNAALESMGFKTFGFGGGREDIWEPEDDIYWGSETEWLGDKRYTGDRELEQPLGAVQMGLIYVNPEGPNGKPDPLGSARDIRETFARMAMNDEETVALVAGGHTFGKCHGAGDPKLVGREPEGAPMEEMGLGWKNKLRTGVGVDTTSSGIEGAWKPNPTKWDMGYFNTLLGYEWELVKSPAGAWQWLAKDVQE
;
A
#
# COMPACT_ATOMS: atom_id res chain seq x y z
N MET A 1 -14.63 -29.67 -9.05
CA MET A 1 -15.45 -28.53 -9.56
C MET A 1 -15.15 -27.33 -8.67
N SER A 2 -14.36 -26.38 -9.15
CA SER A 2 -14.18 -25.08 -8.46
C SER A 2 -15.01 -24.04 -9.22
N THR A 3 -15.99 -23.47 -8.53
CA THR A 3 -16.64 -22.23 -8.94
C THR A 3 -15.71 -21.07 -8.60
N SER A 4 -14.58 -20.96 -9.30
CA SER A 4 -13.82 -19.71 -9.32
C SER A 4 -14.61 -18.66 -10.12
N SER A 5 -14.55 -17.42 -9.66
CA SER A 5 -15.22 -16.22 -10.16
C SER A 5 -15.18 -16.07 -11.68
N LYS A 6 -16.18 -16.62 -12.37
CA LYS A 6 -16.45 -16.36 -13.78
C LYS A 6 -17.33 -15.10 -13.89
N CYS A 7 -17.06 -14.26 -14.89
CA CYS A 7 -17.95 -13.16 -15.24
C CYS A 7 -19.36 -13.71 -15.53
N PRO A 8 -20.43 -13.23 -14.87
CA PRO A 8 -21.77 -13.81 -14.98
C PRO A 8 -22.52 -13.42 -16.27
N PHE A 9 -21.96 -12.56 -17.12
CA PHE A 9 -22.59 -12.11 -18.37
C PHE A 9 -22.02 -12.86 -19.59
N MET A 10 -22.85 -13.66 -20.27
CA MET A 10 -22.53 -14.24 -21.59
C MET A 10 -23.08 -13.33 -22.68
N GLY A 11 -22.27 -12.43 -23.22
CA GLY A 11 -22.67 -11.51 -24.28
C GLY A 11 -22.61 -12.15 -25.66
N SER A 12 -23.76 -12.30 -26.32
CA SER A 12 -23.87 -12.64 -27.74
C SER A 12 -23.49 -11.46 -28.64
N THR A 13 -22.65 -11.73 -29.65
CA THR A 13 -22.36 -10.92 -30.86
C THR A 13 -21.56 -9.62 -30.70
N GLY A 14 -20.31 -9.62 -31.19
CA GLY A 14 -19.50 -8.40 -31.45
C GLY A 14 -18.05 -8.53 -30.97
N ALA A 15 -17.08 -8.45 -31.87
CA ALA A 15 -15.67 -8.70 -31.61
C ALA A 15 -15.05 -7.77 -30.53
N ARG A 16 -14.30 -8.39 -29.59
CA ARG A 16 -13.31 -7.82 -28.65
C ARG A 16 -13.77 -7.20 -27.33
N THR A 17 -14.73 -7.82 -26.65
CA THR A 17 -14.96 -7.59 -25.20
C THR A 17 -15.35 -8.90 -24.49
N GLU A 18 -14.43 -9.86 -24.39
CA GLU A 18 -14.58 -11.03 -23.51
C GLU A 18 -13.56 -10.96 -22.37
N PRO A 19 -13.97 -11.19 -21.11
CA PRO A 19 -13.08 -11.73 -20.09
C PRO A 19 -13.09 -13.26 -20.25
N VAL A 20 -12.05 -13.78 -20.89
CA VAL A 20 -11.73 -15.20 -21.10
C VAL A 20 -12.44 -15.91 -22.26
N ALA A 21 -12.11 -15.50 -23.49
CA ALA A 21 -11.93 -16.53 -24.51
C ALA A 21 -10.83 -17.49 -24.02
N PRO A 22 -10.98 -18.82 -24.13
CA PRO A 22 -9.94 -19.76 -23.74
C PRO A 22 -8.61 -19.36 -24.37
N SER A 23 -7.65 -18.95 -23.54
CA SER A 23 -6.31 -18.60 -24.01
C SER A 23 -5.47 -19.87 -24.14
N ASN A 24 -4.33 -19.78 -24.82
CA ASN A 24 -3.36 -20.90 -24.83
C ASN A 24 -2.94 -21.30 -23.41
N ASP A 25 -2.93 -20.36 -22.47
CA ASP A 25 -2.54 -20.61 -21.08
C ASP A 25 -3.67 -21.36 -20.33
N SER A 26 -4.92 -21.26 -20.80
CA SER A 26 -6.05 -22.05 -20.28
C SER A 26 -6.01 -23.51 -20.76
N TRP A 27 -5.56 -23.77 -21.99
CA TRP A 27 -5.43 -25.12 -22.55
C TRP A 27 -4.15 -25.85 -22.10
N TRP A 28 -3.05 -25.11 -21.99
CA TRP A 28 -1.75 -25.64 -21.60
C TRP A 28 -1.18 -24.79 -20.45
N PRO A 29 -1.68 -24.95 -19.22
CA PRO A 29 -1.30 -24.10 -18.08
C PRO A 29 0.19 -24.20 -17.71
N ASN A 30 0.85 -25.31 -18.05
CA ASN A 30 2.27 -25.54 -17.77
C ASN A 30 3.19 -25.15 -18.94
N ARG A 31 2.67 -24.50 -19.98
CA ARG A 31 3.49 -24.03 -21.11
C ARG A 31 4.43 -22.91 -20.66
N LEU A 32 5.62 -22.83 -21.26
CA LEU A 32 6.53 -21.71 -21.04
C LEU A 32 5.89 -20.38 -21.48
N ASN A 33 5.85 -19.40 -20.58
CA ASN A 33 5.31 -18.07 -20.85
C ASN A 33 6.40 -17.10 -21.32
N LEU A 34 6.40 -16.75 -22.62
CA LEU A 34 7.34 -15.78 -23.20
C LEU A 34 6.86 -14.32 -23.10
N LYS A 35 5.67 -14.05 -22.54
CA LYS A 35 5.13 -12.67 -22.42
C LYS A 35 6.02 -11.79 -21.55
N ILE A 36 6.63 -12.37 -20.51
CA ILE A 36 7.51 -11.65 -19.57
C ILE A 36 8.72 -10.98 -20.28
N LEU A 37 9.16 -11.52 -21.42
CA LEU A 37 10.27 -10.97 -22.21
C LEU A 37 9.86 -9.80 -23.12
N ARG A 38 8.58 -9.43 -23.11
CA ARG A 38 7.99 -8.38 -23.95
C ARG A 38 7.33 -7.28 -23.12
N LEU A 39 7.47 -7.37 -21.80
CA LEU A 39 6.97 -6.34 -20.90
C LEU A 39 7.73 -5.03 -21.13
N HIS A 40 7.05 -3.93 -20.83
CA HIS A 40 7.57 -2.56 -20.86
C HIS A 40 8.18 -2.18 -22.22
N SER A 41 7.52 -2.57 -23.31
CA SER A 41 7.92 -2.18 -24.66
C SER A 41 7.82 -0.67 -24.87
N ASP A 42 8.73 -0.10 -25.66
CA ASP A 42 8.65 1.29 -26.12
C ASP A 42 7.32 1.62 -26.84
N LEU A 43 6.58 0.62 -27.31
CA LEU A 43 5.26 0.81 -27.94
C LEU A 43 4.15 1.13 -26.94
N SER A 44 4.26 0.70 -25.68
CA SER A 44 3.30 1.05 -24.62
C SER A 44 3.71 2.31 -23.85
N ASN A 45 4.94 2.79 -24.05
CA ASN A 45 5.42 4.04 -23.47
C ASN A 45 4.88 5.27 -24.24
N PRO A 46 4.10 6.16 -23.61
CA PRO A 46 3.54 7.35 -24.25
C PRO A 46 4.53 8.51 -24.39
N MET A 47 5.75 8.39 -23.84
CA MET A 47 6.77 9.42 -23.92
C MET A 47 7.43 9.45 -25.30
N ASP A 48 7.93 10.61 -25.71
CA ASP A 48 8.75 10.71 -26.91
C ASP A 48 9.98 9.79 -26.79
N LYS A 49 10.38 9.15 -27.90
CA LYS A 49 11.53 8.23 -27.93
C LYS A 49 12.86 8.87 -27.48
N SER A 50 12.97 10.19 -27.57
CA SER A 50 14.14 10.95 -27.12
C SER A 50 14.05 11.42 -25.67
N PHE A 51 12.94 11.13 -24.98
CA PHE A 51 12.74 11.53 -23.59
C PHE A 51 13.76 10.82 -22.68
N ASN A 52 14.37 11.60 -21.78
CA ASN A 52 15.29 11.10 -20.78
C ASN A 52 14.84 11.63 -19.42
N TYR A 53 14.40 10.74 -18.53
CA TYR A 53 13.85 11.15 -17.25
C TYR A 53 14.91 11.76 -16.33
N ALA A 54 16.13 11.23 -16.30
CA ALA A 54 17.20 11.78 -15.48
C ALA A 54 17.50 13.25 -15.84
N GLU A 55 17.54 13.58 -17.14
CA GLU A 55 17.71 14.96 -17.61
C GLU A 55 16.50 15.85 -17.34
N ALA A 56 15.28 15.30 -17.40
CA ALA A 56 14.06 16.02 -17.03
C ALA A 56 14.01 16.31 -15.51
N PHE A 57 14.34 15.32 -14.68
CA PHE A 57 14.34 15.42 -13.23
C PHE A 57 15.40 16.39 -12.71
N LYS A 58 16.60 16.43 -13.31
CA LYS A 58 17.65 17.42 -12.96
C LYS A 58 17.20 18.88 -13.10
N LYS A 59 16.22 19.15 -13.97
CA LYS A 59 15.65 20.50 -14.20
C LYS A 59 14.52 20.83 -13.22
N LEU A 60 14.01 19.84 -12.49
CA LEU A 60 12.90 20.00 -11.57
C LEU A 60 13.31 20.86 -10.36
N ASN A 61 12.51 21.88 -10.06
CA ASN A 61 12.67 22.64 -8.82
C ASN A 61 12.11 21.85 -7.63
N LEU A 62 12.93 20.98 -7.03
CA LEU A 62 12.51 20.14 -5.90
C LEU A 62 12.04 20.95 -4.68
N SER A 63 12.61 22.12 -4.42
CA SER A 63 12.14 22.99 -3.33
C SER A 63 10.72 23.49 -3.57
N ALA A 64 10.35 23.80 -4.82
CA ALA A 64 8.98 24.15 -5.17
C ALA A 64 8.02 22.96 -5.04
N VAL A 65 8.45 21.76 -5.46
CA VAL A 65 7.65 20.53 -5.30
C VAL A 65 7.36 20.26 -3.82
N LYS A 66 8.39 20.32 -2.96
CA LYS A 66 8.23 20.13 -1.52
C LYS A 66 7.33 21.19 -0.90
N LYS A 67 7.46 22.46 -1.30
CA LYS A 67 6.57 23.54 -0.84
C LYS A 67 5.10 23.24 -1.18
N ASP A 68 4.82 22.79 -2.40
CA ASP A 68 3.45 22.43 -2.80
C ASP A 68 2.95 21.18 -2.06
N LEU A 69 3.82 20.19 -1.79
CA LEU A 69 3.49 19.03 -0.98
C LEU A 69 3.12 19.41 0.45
N TYR A 70 3.88 20.31 1.09
CA TYR A 70 3.55 20.81 2.43
C TYR A 70 2.21 21.56 2.45
N ALA A 71 1.94 22.37 1.42
CA ALA A 71 0.64 23.04 1.29
C ALA A 71 -0.50 22.02 1.12
N LEU A 72 -0.33 21.03 0.24
CA LEU A 72 -1.32 19.97 0.03
C LEU A 72 -1.63 19.19 1.31
N MET A 73 -0.62 18.91 2.14
CA MET A 73 -0.80 18.12 3.36
C MET A 73 -1.81 18.74 4.32
N THR A 74 -2.01 20.06 4.30
CA THR A 74 -2.97 20.77 5.16
C THR A 74 -4.21 21.28 4.42
N ASP A 75 -4.32 20.98 3.11
CA ASP A 75 -5.42 21.38 2.24
C ASP A 75 -6.45 20.25 2.12
N SER A 76 -7.19 20.02 3.22
CA SER A 76 -8.18 18.96 3.36
C SER A 76 -9.26 19.04 2.27
N LYS A 77 -9.60 17.88 1.68
CA LYS A 77 -10.57 17.75 0.60
C LYS A 77 -11.89 17.17 1.10
N PRO A 78 -13.05 17.72 0.69
CA PRO A 78 -14.35 17.19 1.13
C PRO A 78 -14.59 15.72 0.76
N TRP A 79 -14.05 15.26 -0.37
CA TRP A 79 -14.21 13.89 -0.84
C TRP A 79 -13.30 12.88 -0.11
N TRP A 80 -12.32 13.35 0.65
CA TRP A 80 -11.49 12.51 1.53
C TRP A 80 -10.85 13.36 2.64
N PRO A 81 -11.59 13.76 3.68
CA PRO A 81 -11.08 14.70 4.68
C PRO A 81 -9.82 14.20 5.40
N ALA A 82 -8.88 15.10 5.68
CA ALA A 82 -7.64 14.78 6.37
C ALA A 82 -7.86 14.57 7.88
N ASP A 83 -7.35 13.45 8.42
CA ASP A 83 -7.29 13.25 9.87
C ASP A 83 -6.45 14.35 10.53
N TRP A 84 -7.00 14.95 11.59
CA TRP A 84 -6.41 16.12 12.28
C TRP A 84 -6.01 17.27 11.34
N GLY A 85 -6.63 17.37 10.16
CA GLY A 85 -6.30 18.38 9.16
C GLY A 85 -4.93 18.20 8.49
N HIS A 86 -4.31 17.01 8.58
CA HIS A 86 -2.99 16.76 8.00
C HIS A 86 -2.88 15.39 7.31
N TYR A 87 -2.67 15.35 5.98
CA TYR A 87 -2.50 14.10 5.21
C TYR A 87 -1.12 13.43 5.36
N GLY A 88 -0.18 14.05 6.06
CA GLY A 88 1.19 13.54 6.23
C GLY A 88 1.26 12.04 6.58
N PRO A 89 0.58 11.57 7.64
CA PRO A 89 0.61 10.15 7.99
C PRO A 89 0.10 9.22 6.87
N PHE A 90 -0.91 9.68 6.11
CA PHE A 90 -1.44 8.94 4.98
C PHE A 90 -0.43 8.81 3.83
N PHE A 91 0.34 9.87 3.56
CA PHE A 91 1.44 9.84 2.58
C PHE A 91 2.64 9.02 3.06
N ILE A 92 2.93 8.99 4.37
CA ILE A 92 3.94 8.08 4.94
C ILE A 92 3.54 6.63 4.67
N ARG A 93 2.30 6.24 4.99
CA ARG A 93 1.80 4.89 4.68
C ARG A 93 1.87 4.58 3.20
N MET A 94 1.45 5.50 2.33
CA MET A 94 1.52 5.30 0.87
C MET A 94 2.96 5.04 0.39
N ALA A 95 3.93 5.85 0.84
CA ALA A 95 5.33 5.69 0.49
C ALA A 95 5.90 4.37 1.03
N TRP A 96 5.60 4.04 2.30
CA TRP A 96 5.97 2.78 2.93
C TRP A 96 5.44 1.58 2.14
N HIS A 97 4.16 1.54 1.82
CA HIS A 97 3.55 0.45 1.03
C HIS A 97 4.06 0.41 -0.41
N SER A 98 4.55 1.53 -0.96
CA SER A 98 5.17 1.54 -2.28
C SER A 98 6.55 0.90 -2.25
N ALA A 99 7.34 1.13 -1.18
CA ALA A 99 8.68 0.58 -1.03
C ALA A 99 8.69 -0.83 -0.43
N GLY A 100 7.71 -1.15 0.41
CA GLY A 100 7.69 -2.34 1.23
C GLY A 100 7.26 -3.62 0.53
N THR A 101 7.16 -3.65 -0.79
CA THR A 101 6.94 -4.90 -1.55
C THR A 101 8.26 -5.54 -2.00
N TYR A 102 9.40 -4.89 -1.73
CA TYR A 102 10.74 -5.34 -2.12
C TYR A 102 11.14 -6.66 -1.45
N ARG A 103 11.85 -7.53 -2.16
CA ARG A 103 12.38 -8.77 -1.58
C ARG A 103 13.81 -9.03 -2.05
N THR A 104 14.66 -9.48 -1.13
CA THR A 104 16.10 -9.67 -1.39
C THR A 104 16.40 -10.86 -2.28
N PHE A 105 15.57 -11.91 -2.24
CA PHE A 105 15.83 -13.16 -2.94
C PHE A 105 15.86 -13.02 -4.46
N ASP A 106 14.99 -12.20 -5.04
CA ASP A 106 14.91 -11.98 -6.48
C ASP A 106 15.00 -10.51 -6.89
N GLY A 107 15.11 -9.59 -5.93
CA GLY A 107 15.23 -8.16 -6.16
C GLY A 107 13.98 -7.48 -6.71
N ARG A 108 12.84 -8.19 -6.74
CA ARG A 108 11.57 -7.68 -7.28
C ARG A 108 10.77 -6.89 -6.25
N GLY A 109 9.79 -6.14 -6.74
CA GLY A 109 8.98 -5.23 -5.93
C GLY A 109 9.73 -3.95 -5.57
N GLY A 110 9.23 -3.25 -4.56
CA GLY A 110 9.73 -1.95 -4.14
C GLY A 110 9.17 -0.78 -4.95
N ALA A 111 9.70 0.41 -4.68
CA ALA A 111 9.14 1.66 -5.19
C ALA A 111 9.74 2.11 -6.54
N GLY A 112 10.64 1.31 -7.13
CA GLY A 112 11.49 1.73 -8.25
C GLY A 112 10.75 2.13 -9.52
N THR A 113 9.51 1.66 -9.71
CA THR A 113 8.75 1.79 -10.95
C THR A 113 7.39 2.48 -10.78
N GLY A 114 7.00 2.77 -9.53
CA GLY A 114 5.68 3.34 -9.23
C GLY A 114 4.52 2.35 -9.42
N ASN A 115 4.81 1.03 -9.42
CA ASN A 115 3.86 -0.03 -9.72
C ASN A 115 2.64 -0.08 -8.77
N GLN A 116 2.68 0.58 -7.61
CA GLN A 116 1.51 0.74 -6.72
C GLN A 116 0.28 1.38 -7.43
N ARG A 117 0.48 2.04 -8.58
CA ARG A 117 -0.61 2.60 -9.39
C ARG A 117 -1.31 1.59 -10.32
N PHE A 118 -0.77 0.38 -10.47
CA PHE A 118 -1.30 -0.67 -11.33
C PHE A 118 -1.70 -1.92 -10.53
N ALA A 119 -2.44 -2.80 -11.19
CA ALA A 119 -2.72 -4.13 -10.67
C ALA A 119 -1.42 -4.94 -10.50
N PRO A 120 -1.36 -5.88 -9.53
CA PRO A 120 -2.37 -6.12 -8.50
C PRO A 120 -2.27 -5.15 -7.32
N LEU A 121 -1.17 -4.39 -7.22
CA LEU A 121 -0.84 -3.60 -6.03
C LEU A 121 -1.84 -2.48 -5.74
N ASN A 122 -2.43 -1.88 -6.77
CA ASN A 122 -3.47 -0.85 -6.61
C ASN A 122 -4.74 -1.37 -5.92
N SER A 123 -4.91 -2.70 -5.84
CA SER A 123 -6.11 -3.40 -5.35
C SER A 123 -5.82 -4.41 -4.23
N TRP A 124 -4.59 -4.52 -3.76
CA TRP A 124 -4.26 -5.34 -2.60
C TRP A 124 -5.06 -4.90 -1.35
N PRO A 125 -5.53 -5.85 -0.51
CA PRO A 125 -6.22 -5.53 0.75
C PRO A 125 -5.41 -4.62 1.67
N ASP A 126 -4.08 -4.76 1.72
CA ASP A 126 -3.26 -3.90 2.58
C ASP A 126 -3.07 -2.49 2.00
N ASN A 127 -3.42 -2.28 0.72
CA ASN A 127 -3.38 -0.97 0.06
C ASN A 127 -4.73 -0.25 0.05
N VAL A 128 -5.71 -0.71 0.84
CA VAL A 128 -7.02 -0.08 0.97
C VAL A 128 -6.88 1.42 1.24
N ASN A 129 -7.63 2.19 0.46
CA ASN A 129 -7.69 3.66 0.43
C ASN A 129 -6.44 4.37 -0.12
N LEU A 130 -5.32 3.69 -0.41
CA LEU A 130 -4.15 4.36 -1.02
C LEU A 130 -4.42 4.87 -2.45
N ASP A 131 -5.49 4.41 -3.10
CA ASP A 131 -6.04 5.03 -4.30
C ASP A 131 -6.41 6.51 -4.09
N LYS A 132 -6.96 6.86 -2.91
CA LYS A 132 -7.23 8.27 -2.55
C LYS A 132 -5.94 9.03 -2.26
N ALA A 133 -4.95 8.42 -1.61
CA ALA A 133 -3.64 9.04 -1.38
C ALA A 133 -2.97 9.45 -2.71
N ARG A 134 -2.93 8.52 -3.68
CA ARG A 134 -2.40 8.80 -5.02
C ARG A 134 -3.24 9.85 -5.75
N ARG A 135 -4.56 9.83 -5.61
CA ARG A 135 -5.46 10.83 -6.20
C ARG A 135 -5.25 12.24 -5.63
N LEU A 136 -4.96 12.37 -4.33
CA LEU A 136 -4.62 13.65 -3.69
C LEU A 136 -3.34 14.26 -4.28
N LEU A 137 -2.39 13.44 -4.72
CA LEU A 137 -1.12 13.87 -5.33
C LEU A 137 -1.23 14.22 -6.81
N TRP A 138 -2.34 13.89 -7.48
CA TRP A 138 -2.53 14.18 -8.91
C TRP A 138 -2.33 15.65 -9.29
N PRO A 139 -2.83 16.66 -8.54
CA PRO A 139 -2.56 18.06 -8.85
C PRO A 139 -1.06 18.42 -8.87
N ILE A 140 -0.26 17.79 -8.01
CA ILE A 140 1.20 17.94 -7.99
C ILE A 140 1.80 17.34 -9.26
N LYS A 141 1.45 16.08 -9.57
CA LYS A 141 1.89 15.42 -10.81
C LYS A 141 1.52 16.23 -12.05
N LYS A 142 0.30 16.76 -12.11
CA LYS A 142 -0.21 17.61 -13.20
C LYS A 142 0.62 18.88 -13.37
N LYS A 143 1.01 19.53 -12.26
CA LYS A 143 1.81 20.76 -12.27
C LYS A 143 3.23 20.53 -12.78
N TYR A 144 3.87 19.44 -12.37
CA TYR A 144 5.28 19.16 -12.66
C TYR A 144 5.51 18.26 -13.89
N GLY A 145 4.44 17.66 -14.42
CA GLY A 145 4.46 16.97 -15.70
C GLY A 145 5.48 15.82 -15.74
N ASN A 146 6.22 15.71 -16.85
CA ASN A 146 7.20 14.65 -17.08
C ASN A 146 8.53 14.84 -16.34
N GLN A 147 8.75 15.98 -15.66
CA GLN A 147 9.94 16.18 -14.84
C GLN A 147 9.87 15.45 -13.50
N LEU A 148 8.69 14.95 -13.12
CA LEU A 148 8.46 14.23 -11.87
C LEU A 148 7.64 12.97 -12.17
N SER A 149 8.23 11.80 -12.03
CA SER A 149 7.54 10.51 -12.16
C SER A 149 6.59 10.28 -11.00
N TRP A 150 5.60 9.39 -11.18
CA TRP A 150 4.81 8.89 -10.06
C TRP A 150 5.66 8.11 -9.06
N ALA A 151 6.59 7.30 -9.57
CA ALA A 151 7.53 6.53 -8.75
C ALA A 151 8.29 7.41 -7.74
N ASP A 152 8.86 8.53 -8.19
CA ASP A 152 9.53 9.48 -7.29
C ASP A 152 8.55 10.27 -6.43
N LEU A 153 7.40 10.69 -6.98
CA LEU A 153 6.41 11.48 -6.25
C LEU A 153 5.86 10.73 -5.04
N PHE A 154 5.61 9.42 -5.13
CA PHE A 154 5.11 8.65 -3.99
C PHE A 154 6.07 8.68 -2.81
N ILE A 155 7.36 8.46 -3.07
CA ILE A 155 8.38 8.45 -2.02
C ILE A 155 8.70 9.87 -1.53
N LEU A 156 8.76 10.85 -2.43
CA LEU A 156 8.97 12.24 -2.06
C LEU A 156 7.85 12.78 -1.18
N ALA A 157 6.60 12.39 -1.42
CA ALA A 157 5.46 12.78 -0.59
C ALA A 157 5.58 12.24 0.85
N GLY A 158 5.98 10.97 1.02
CA GLY A 158 6.25 10.40 2.34
C GLY A 158 7.43 11.08 3.05
N ASN A 159 8.51 11.36 2.32
CA ASN A 159 9.69 12.05 2.87
C ASN A 159 9.37 13.49 3.30
N ALA A 160 8.62 14.22 2.48
CA ALA A 160 8.14 15.56 2.82
C ALA A 160 7.16 15.53 4.01
N ALA A 161 6.33 14.50 4.13
CA ALA A 161 5.40 14.36 5.25
C ALA A 161 6.12 14.20 6.60
N LEU A 162 7.18 13.39 6.63
CA LEU A 162 8.02 13.26 7.82
C LEU A 162 8.62 14.61 8.25
N GLU A 163 9.17 15.36 7.29
CA GLU A 163 9.77 16.67 7.53
C GLU A 163 8.74 17.70 8.02
N SER A 164 7.54 17.74 7.42
CA SER A 164 6.50 18.71 7.80
C SER A 164 5.97 18.46 9.23
N MET A 165 6.11 17.23 9.73
CA MET A 165 5.70 16.82 11.07
C MET A 165 6.87 16.77 12.08
N GLY A 166 8.02 17.35 11.72
CA GLY A 166 9.14 17.57 12.64
C GLY A 166 10.22 16.49 12.66
N PHE A 167 10.18 15.52 11.75
CA PHE A 167 11.26 14.53 11.60
C PHE A 167 12.23 14.93 10.49
N LYS A 168 13.50 15.15 10.83
CA LYS A 168 14.54 15.43 9.82
C LYS A 168 14.99 14.13 9.16
N THR A 169 14.62 13.95 7.90
CA THR A 169 15.05 12.81 7.09
C THR A 169 16.54 12.89 6.73
N PHE A 170 17.15 11.75 6.40
CA PHE A 170 18.56 11.69 5.99
C PHE A 170 18.81 12.38 4.64
N GLY A 171 17.87 12.23 3.70
CA GLY A 171 17.94 12.81 2.36
C GLY A 171 16.96 12.13 1.42
N PHE A 172 16.93 12.59 0.17
CA PHE A 172 16.11 12.00 -0.89
C PHE A 172 16.88 12.01 -2.22
N GLY A 173 16.80 10.89 -2.95
CA GLY A 173 17.28 10.77 -4.32
C GLY A 173 16.13 10.38 -5.25
N GLY A 174 15.95 11.14 -6.32
CA GLY A 174 15.06 10.78 -7.42
C GLY A 174 15.78 10.05 -8.55
N GLY A 175 15.07 9.81 -9.65
CA GLY A 175 15.57 9.09 -10.81
C GLY A 175 14.81 7.80 -11.13
N ARG A 176 13.70 7.54 -10.44
CA ARG A 176 12.83 6.39 -10.72
C ARG A 176 11.95 6.67 -11.92
N GLU A 177 12.09 5.91 -13.00
CA GLU A 177 11.25 6.07 -14.19
C GLU A 177 9.88 5.37 -14.00
N ASP A 178 8.83 5.97 -14.54
CA ASP A 178 7.50 5.34 -14.53
C ASP A 178 7.43 4.20 -15.56
N ILE A 179 6.81 3.08 -15.18
CA ILE A 179 6.38 2.02 -16.12
C ILE A 179 4.96 2.29 -16.63
N TRP A 180 4.54 1.65 -17.71
CA TRP A 180 3.26 1.93 -18.39
C TRP A 180 2.30 0.73 -18.47
N GLU A 181 2.71 -0.38 -17.89
CA GLU A 181 1.94 -1.62 -17.75
C GLU A 181 2.38 -2.30 -16.45
N PRO A 182 1.55 -3.15 -15.84
CA PRO A 182 1.89 -3.84 -14.60
C PRO A 182 3.08 -4.81 -14.77
N GLU A 183 3.79 -5.03 -13.67
CA GLU A 183 4.87 -6.04 -13.59
C GLU A 183 4.27 -7.45 -13.43
N ASP A 184 3.79 -8.02 -14.53
CA ASP A 184 3.18 -9.36 -14.59
C ASP A 184 4.20 -10.52 -14.42
N ASP A 185 5.48 -10.20 -14.27
CA ASP A 185 6.58 -11.15 -14.10
C ASP A 185 6.98 -11.38 -12.63
N ILE A 186 6.23 -10.79 -11.67
CA ILE A 186 6.47 -10.98 -10.24
C ILE A 186 5.59 -12.12 -9.69
N TYR A 187 6.24 -13.11 -9.08
CA TYR A 187 5.56 -14.16 -8.32
C TYR A 187 5.26 -13.71 -6.89
N TRP A 188 3.99 -13.37 -6.64
CA TRP A 188 3.48 -12.93 -5.33
C TRP A 188 2.99 -14.08 -4.42
N GLY A 189 2.97 -15.31 -4.94
CA GLY A 189 2.40 -16.50 -4.29
C GLY A 189 1.42 -17.23 -5.20
N SER A 190 1.07 -18.45 -4.84
CA SER A 190 0.18 -19.33 -5.61
C SER A 190 -1.28 -19.31 -5.14
N GLU A 191 -1.59 -18.53 -4.11
CA GLU A 191 -2.94 -18.42 -3.56
C GLU A 191 -3.93 -17.83 -4.57
N THR A 192 -5.13 -18.38 -4.55
CA THR A 192 -6.24 -17.93 -5.40
C THR A 192 -7.23 -17.02 -4.67
N GLU A 193 -6.95 -16.69 -3.40
CA GLU A 193 -7.80 -15.88 -2.53
C GLU A 193 -6.94 -14.83 -1.81
N TRP A 194 -7.47 -13.61 -1.70
CA TRP A 194 -6.84 -12.55 -0.91
C TRP A 194 -6.74 -12.96 0.56
N LEU A 195 -5.62 -12.60 1.18
CA LEU A 195 -5.27 -12.96 2.56
C LEU A 195 -5.09 -14.47 2.82
N GLY A 196 -5.06 -15.29 1.77
CA GLY A 196 -4.67 -16.70 1.88
C GLY A 196 -3.19 -16.86 2.27
N ASP A 197 -2.87 -17.98 2.91
CA ASP A 197 -1.55 -18.29 3.51
C ASP A 197 -0.98 -19.65 3.06
N LYS A 198 -1.34 -20.14 1.86
CA LYS A 198 -0.80 -21.41 1.31
C LYS A 198 0.62 -21.25 0.78
N ARG A 199 1.51 -20.80 1.66
CA ARG A 199 2.91 -20.44 1.43
C ARG A 199 3.84 -20.87 2.56
N TYR A 200 3.33 -21.70 3.47
CA TYR A 200 4.09 -22.22 4.60
C TYR A 200 4.27 -23.72 4.50
N THR A 201 5.45 -24.20 4.88
CA THR A 201 5.76 -25.61 5.12
C THR A 201 6.37 -25.80 6.51
N GLY A 202 6.43 -27.06 6.97
CA GLY A 202 7.08 -27.41 8.23
C GLY A 202 6.58 -26.59 9.43
N ASP A 203 7.51 -26.13 10.26
CA ASP A 203 7.23 -25.19 11.34
C ASP A 203 7.26 -23.74 10.83
N ARG A 204 6.21 -23.34 10.10
CA ARG A 204 6.00 -21.96 9.64
C ARG A 204 7.18 -21.41 8.82
N GLU A 205 7.77 -22.25 7.99
CA GLU A 205 8.81 -21.85 7.03
C GLU A 205 8.13 -21.19 5.82
N LEU A 206 8.39 -19.90 5.62
CA LEU A 206 7.80 -19.13 4.52
C LEU A 206 8.45 -19.50 3.18
N GLU A 207 7.64 -19.75 2.15
CA GLU A 207 8.08 -20.09 0.80
C GLU A 207 9.01 -19.00 0.22
N GLN A 208 10.15 -19.39 -0.35
CA GLN A 208 10.97 -18.48 -1.13
C GLN A 208 10.38 -18.29 -2.54
N PRO A 209 10.41 -17.09 -3.14
CA PRO A 209 11.07 -15.87 -2.67
C PRO A 209 10.14 -14.90 -1.92
N LEU A 210 9.03 -15.35 -1.34
CA LEU A 210 8.00 -14.47 -0.76
C LEU A 210 8.51 -13.71 0.47
N GLY A 211 8.06 -12.47 0.62
CA GLY A 211 8.43 -11.59 1.74
C GLY A 211 7.25 -11.22 2.65
N ALA A 212 6.06 -11.79 2.43
CA ALA A 212 4.85 -11.47 3.18
C ALA A 212 4.13 -12.74 3.65
N VAL A 213 3.47 -12.66 4.81
CA VAL A 213 2.84 -13.82 5.46
C VAL A 213 1.53 -14.26 4.81
N GLN A 214 0.88 -13.39 4.04
CA GLN A 214 -0.38 -13.66 3.36
C GLN A 214 -0.44 -12.92 2.01
N MET A 215 -1.21 -13.45 1.07
CA MET A 215 -1.39 -12.84 -0.24
C MET A 215 -2.09 -11.48 -0.10
N GLY A 216 -1.47 -10.42 -0.63
CA GLY A 216 -2.04 -9.07 -0.59
C GLY A 216 -1.71 -8.26 0.66
N LEU A 217 -0.83 -8.76 1.54
CA LEU A 217 -0.18 -8.01 2.61
C LEU A 217 1.20 -7.51 2.19
N ILE A 218 1.66 -6.41 2.80
CA ILE A 218 3.02 -5.92 2.61
C ILE A 218 4.03 -6.79 3.38
N TYR A 219 3.82 -7.02 4.68
CA TYR A 219 4.72 -7.82 5.53
C TYR A 219 3.94 -8.88 6.32
N VAL A 220 3.31 -8.46 7.42
CA VAL A 220 2.69 -9.33 8.43
C VAL A 220 1.21 -8.99 8.61
N ASN A 221 0.46 -9.91 9.21
CA ASN A 221 -0.94 -9.65 9.59
C ASN A 221 -0.96 -8.80 10.89
N PRO A 222 -1.66 -7.65 10.90
CA PRO A 222 -1.66 -6.76 12.05
C PRO A 222 -2.44 -7.29 13.27
N GLU A 223 -3.31 -8.29 13.09
CA GLU A 223 -3.99 -9.01 14.17
C GLU A 223 -3.16 -10.20 14.68
N GLY A 224 -1.96 -10.44 14.11
CA GLY A 224 -1.07 -11.55 14.41
C GLY A 224 -1.26 -12.78 13.49
N PRO A 225 -0.46 -13.84 13.68
CA PRO A 225 -0.43 -15.02 12.81
C PRO A 225 -1.83 -15.59 12.52
N ASN A 226 -2.26 -15.50 11.27
CA ASN A 226 -3.55 -16.00 10.79
C ASN A 226 -4.74 -15.39 11.58
N GLY A 227 -4.63 -14.11 11.96
CA GLY A 227 -5.65 -13.39 12.72
C GLY A 227 -5.71 -13.72 14.21
N LYS A 228 -4.67 -14.39 14.75
CA LYS A 228 -4.57 -14.71 16.18
C LYS A 228 -3.75 -13.63 16.89
N PRO A 229 -4.28 -12.98 17.94
CA PRO A 229 -3.59 -11.92 18.68
C PRO A 229 -2.51 -12.49 19.61
N ASP A 230 -1.48 -13.08 19.02
CA ASP A 230 -0.28 -13.62 19.66
C ASP A 230 0.93 -12.73 19.33
N PRO A 231 1.37 -11.86 20.25
CA PRO A 231 2.49 -10.97 20.02
C PRO A 231 3.82 -11.70 19.77
N LEU A 232 4.07 -12.85 20.40
CA LEU A 232 5.32 -13.59 20.22
C LEU A 232 5.36 -14.28 18.86
N GLY A 233 4.23 -14.88 18.45
CA GLY A 233 4.06 -15.39 17.09
C GLY A 233 4.21 -14.29 16.04
N SER A 234 3.61 -13.11 16.29
CA SER A 234 3.75 -11.94 15.41
C SER A 234 5.20 -11.46 15.32
N ALA A 235 5.94 -11.42 16.43
CA ALA A 235 7.35 -11.02 16.43
C ALA A 235 8.24 -11.96 15.60
N ARG A 236 7.93 -13.27 15.56
CA ARG A 236 8.60 -14.23 14.67
C ARG A 236 8.35 -13.89 13.20
N ASP A 237 7.09 -13.64 12.83
CA ASP A 237 6.70 -13.25 11.47
C ASP A 237 7.33 -11.92 11.04
N ILE A 238 7.37 -10.94 11.95
CA ILE A 238 7.98 -9.63 11.70
C ILE A 238 9.45 -9.82 11.36
N ARG A 239 10.21 -10.53 12.21
CA ARG A 239 11.63 -10.77 11.95
C ARG A 239 11.87 -11.48 10.63
N GLU A 240 11.10 -12.54 10.35
CA GLU A 240 11.23 -13.28 9.09
C GLU A 240 10.99 -12.38 7.88
N THR A 241 9.84 -11.70 7.83
CA THR A 241 9.46 -10.90 6.66
C THR A 241 10.36 -9.69 6.45
N PHE A 242 10.72 -8.95 7.51
CA PHE A 242 11.62 -7.81 7.40
C PHE A 242 13.04 -8.23 6.96
N ALA A 243 13.55 -9.36 7.43
CA ALA A 243 14.85 -9.89 6.98
C ALA A 243 14.83 -10.20 5.48
N ARG A 244 13.73 -10.75 4.96
CA ARG A 244 13.52 -10.96 3.51
C ARG A 244 13.40 -9.66 2.71
N MET A 245 13.21 -8.53 3.38
CA MET A 245 13.16 -7.19 2.80
C MET A 245 14.38 -6.34 3.18
N ALA A 246 15.50 -6.99 3.50
CA ALA A 246 16.79 -6.39 3.80
C ALA A 246 16.87 -5.57 5.10
N MET A 247 15.96 -5.80 6.06
CA MET A 247 15.97 -5.10 7.34
C MET A 247 16.38 -6.04 8.47
N ASN A 248 17.36 -5.63 9.27
CA ASN A 248 17.73 -6.31 10.52
C ASN A 248 16.79 -5.88 11.68
N ASP A 249 17.03 -6.41 12.88
CA ASP A 249 16.19 -6.14 14.05
C ASP A 249 16.17 -4.64 14.44
N GLU A 250 17.31 -3.94 14.39
CA GLU A 250 17.38 -2.50 14.71
C GLU A 250 16.60 -1.66 13.70
N GLU A 251 16.80 -1.93 12.40
CA GLU A 251 16.11 -1.26 11.30
C GLU A 251 14.60 -1.52 11.38
N THR A 252 14.20 -2.75 11.70
CA THR A 252 12.81 -3.16 11.85
C THR A 252 12.11 -2.39 12.98
N VAL A 253 12.72 -2.34 14.17
CA VAL A 253 12.17 -1.58 15.30
C VAL A 253 12.09 -0.09 14.96
N ALA A 254 13.13 0.47 14.34
CA ALA A 254 13.15 1.88 13.95
C ALA A 254 12.06 2.22 12.92
N LEU A 255 11.84 1.36 11.92
CA LEU A 255 10.80 1.55 10.90
C LEU A 255 9.39 1.46 11.48
N VAL A 256 9.12 0.43 12.27
CA VAL A 256 7.79 0.21 12.85
C VAL A 256 7.45 1.30 13.85
N ALA A 257 8.32 1.58 14.82
CA ALA A 257 8.08 2.62 15.82
C ALA A 257 8.07 4.02 15.19
N GLY A 258 9.01 4.29 14.28
CA GLY A 258 9.11 5.58 13.59
C GLY A 258 7.90 5.87 12.70
N GLY A 259 7.42 4.86 11.96
CA GLY A 259 6.21 4.96 11.13
C GLY A 259 4.95 5.15 11.96
N HIS A 260 4.75 4.30 12.97
CA HIS A 260 3.59 4.35 13.87
C HIS A 260 3.64 5.50 14.88
N THR A 261 4.69 6.33 14.86
CA THR A 261 4.66 7.64 15.53
C THR A 261 3.62 8.58 14.87
N PHE A 262 3.21 8.33 13.63
CA PHE A 262 2.32 9.22 12.88
C PHE A 262 1.00 8.56 12.51
N GLY A 263 -0.12 9.26 12.73
CA GLY A 263 -1.44 8.90 12.19
C GLY A 263 -2.28 7.94 13.04
N LYS A 264 -3.13 7.18 12.34
CA LYS A 264 -3.99 6.14 12.92
C LYS A 264 -4.32 5.05 11.90
N CYS A 265 -4.88 3.95 12.42
CA CYS A 265 -5.67 2.99 11.65
C CYS A 265 -7.15 3.44 11.57
N HIS A 266 -7.88 2.89 10.58
CA HIS A 266 -9.31 3.14 10.39
C HIS A 266 -10.12 1.84 10.31
N GLY A 267 -11.12 1.75 11.16
CA GLY A 267 -11.99 0.59 11.40
C GLY A 267 -13.33 1.04 12.00
N ALA A 268 -13.90 2.13 11.49
CA ALA A 268 -15.07 2.79 12.07
C ALA A 268 -16.36 1.95 12.05
N GLY A 269 -16.46 0.93 11.20
CA GLY A 269 -17.61 0.03 11.18
C GLY A 269 -17.43 -1.20 10.31
N ASP A 270 -18.52 -1.97 10.17
CA ASP A 270 -18.55 -3.30 9.54
C ASP A 270 -17.83 -3.33 8.18
N PRO A 271 -16.77 -4.16 8.01
CA PRO A 271 -16.05 -4.31 6.76
C PRO A 271 -16.95 -4.69 5.56
N LYS A 272 -18.11 -5.29 5.78
CA LYS A 272 -19.09 -5.62 4.72
C LYS A 272 -19.70 -4.38 4.04
N LEU A 273 -19.57 -3.21 4.66
CA LEU A 273 -20.01 -1.94 4.07
C LEU A 273 -19.00 -1.37 3.07
N VAL A 274 -17.78 -1.90 3.05
CA VAL A 274 -16.73 -1.50 2.11
C VAL A 274 -16.91 -2.23 0.77
N GLY A 275 -17.02 -1.46 -0.30
CA GLY A 275 -17.19 -1.96 -1.65
C GLY A 275 -15.93 -2.58 -2.26
N ARG A 276 -16.03 -2.93 -3.54
CA ARG A 276 -14.94 -3.55 -4.32
C ARG A 276 -13.70 -2.65 -4.39
N GLU A 277 -12.54 -3.29 -4.37
CA GLU A 277 -11.22 -2.75 -4.71
C GLU A 277 -11.18 -2.10 -6.10
N PRO A 278 -10.21 -1.22 -6.41
CA PRO A 278 -10.18 -0.45 -7.67
C PRO A 278 -10.40 -1.25 -8.96
N GLU A 279 -9.72 -2.37 -9.15
CA GLU A 279 -9.88 -3.23 -10.35
C GLU A 279 -11.27 -3.91 -10.44
N GLY A 280 -11.98 -4.03 -9.31
CA GLY A 280 -13.34 -4.57 -9.25
C GLY A 280 -14.44 -3.51 -9.09
N ALA A 281 -14.07 -2.23 -9.04
CA ALA A 281 -14.99 -1.12 -8.81
C ALA A 281 -15.73 -0.74 -10.10
N PRO A 282 -16.97 -0.22 -9.99
CA PRO A 282 -17.72 0.20 -11.17
C PRO A 282 -17.11 1.47 -11.78
N MET A 283 -17.34 1.67 -13.08
CA MET A 283 -16.65 2.69 -13.88
C MET A 283 -16.81 4.10 -13.32
N GLU A 284 -17.99 4.43 -12.77
CA GLU A 284 -18.32 5.73 -12.17
C GLU A 284 -17.43 6.11 -10.98
N GLU A 285 -16.70 5.18 -10.36
CA GLU A 285 -15.72 5.46 -9.30
C GLU A 285 -14.39 5.99 -9.86
N MET A 286 -14.23 6.04 -11.19
CA MET A 286 -13.08 6.65 -11.88
C MET A 286 -11.74 6.11 -11.39
N GLY A 287 -11.64 4.79 -11.22
CA GLY A 287 -10.43 4.09 -10.76
C GLY A 287 -10.15 4.22 -9.26
N LEU A 288 -11.11 4.73 -8.47
CA LEU A 288 -11.12 4.57 -7.02
C LEU A 288 -11.92 3.32 -6.64
N GLY A 289 -11.59 2.73 -5.49
CA GLY A 289 -12.27 1.54 -4.97
C GLY A 289 -12.71 1.71 -3.52
N TRP A 290 -13.06 0.62 -2.87
CA TRP A 290 -13.37 0.54 -1.43
C TRP A 290 -14.40 1.58 -0.95
N LYS A 291 -15.39 1.90 -1.80
CA LYS A 291 -16.45 2.84 -1.44
C LYS A 291 -17.19 2.33 -0.21
N ASN A 292 -17.16 3.12 0.85
CA ASN A 292 -17.74 2.75 2.12
C ASN A 292 -19.18 3.28 2.22
N LYS A 293 -20.13 2.40 2.58
CA LYS A 293 -21.54 2.73 2.78
C LYS A 293 -21.88 3.19 4.20
N LEU A 294 -20.92 3.17 5.12
CA LEU A 294 -21.12 3.65 6.48
C LEU A 294 -21.29 5.17 6.48
N ARG A 295 -22.53 5.66 6.64
CA ARG A 295 -22.84 7.11 6.73
C ARG A 295 -22.20 7.91 5.59
N THR A 296 -21.18 8.74 5.85
CA THR A 296 -20.49 9.50 4.80
C THR A 296 -19.42 8.69 4.06
N GLY A 297 -18.94 7.60 4.68
CA GLY A 297 -17.91 6.71 4.16
C GLY A 297 -16.49 7.26 4.22
N VAL A 298 -16.29 8.46 4.75
CA VAL A 298 -15.02 9.20 4.79
C VAL A 298 -14.83 9.88 6.15
N GLY A 299 -13.62 10.38 6.43
CA GLY A 299 -13.31 11.05 7.70
C GLY A 299 -13.53 10.12 8.90
N VAL A 300 -14.40 10.53 9.83
CA VAL A 300 -14.72 9.73 11.03
C VAL A 300 -15.40 8.40 10.72
N ASP A 301 -16.00 8.24 9.53
CA ASP A 301 -16.68 7.02 9.11
C ASP A 301 -15.78 6.11 8.23
N THR A 302 -14.46 6.36 8.22
CA THR A 302 -13.52 5.61 7.38
C THR A 302 -13.30 4.18 7.90
N THR A 303 -13.30 3.20 6.99
CA THR A 303 -12.85 1.83 7.25
C THR A 303 -11.75 1.49 6.24
N SER A 304 -10.57 1.10 6.75
CA SER A 304 -9.42 0.62 5.97
C SER A 304 -9.03 -0.78 6.43
N SER A 305 -8.18 -0.92 7.45
CA SER A 305 -7.68 -2.21 7.95
C SER A 305 -8.67 -2.90 8.89
N GLY A 306 -9.67 -2.16 9.39
CA GLY A 306 -10.57 -2.65 10.43
C GLY A 306 -10.03 -2.42 11.85
N ILE A 307 -8.74 -2.15 12.04
CA ILE A 307 -8.19 -1.68 13.33
C ILE A 307 -8.50 -0.19 13.48
N GLU A 308 -8.81 0.27 14.69
CA GLU A 308 -9.23 1.65 14.95
C GLU A 308 -8.37 2.31 16.03
N GLY A 309 -7.86 3.50 15.71
CA GLY A 309 -7.20 4.36 16.69
C GLY A 309 -5.78 4.78 16.32
N ALA A 310 -5.30 5.79 17.03
CA ALA A 310 -3.93 6.29 16.94
C ALA A 310 -3.02 5.55 17.91
N TRP A 311 -1.72 5.52 17.63
CA TRP A 311 -0.73 4.87 18.49
C TRP A 311 -0.27 5.72 19.67
N LYS A 312 -0.38 7.05 19.58
CA LYS A 312 0.11 8.00 20.58
C LYS A 312 -0.73 9.29 20.62
N PRO A 313 -0.59 10.10 21.69
CA PRO A 313 -1.03 11.50 21.67
C PRO A 313 -0.29 12.31 20.59
N ASN A 314 -0.98 13.28 19.96
CA ASN A 314 -0.46 14.15 18.89
C ASN A 314 0.05 13.42 17.62
N PRO A 315 -0.81 12.75 16.83
CA PRO A 315 -0.40 11.87 15.74
C PRO A 315 0.20 12.55 14.51
N THR A 316 0.30 13.87 14.51
CA THR A 316 0.85 14.68 13.41
C THR A 316 2.17 15.36 13.81
N LYS A 317 2.84 14.84 14.84
CA LYS A 317 4.10 15.37 15.35
C LYS A 317 5.07 14.24 15.71
N TRP A 318 6.32 14.39 15.30
CA TRP A 318 7.42 13.55 15.74
C TRP A 318 7.74 13.76 17.22
N ASP A 319 7.69 12.69 18.00
CA ASP A 319 8.16 12.60 19.38
C ASP A 319 8.27 11.12 19.78
N MET A 320 8.62 10.85 21.04
CA MET A 320 8.77 9.49 21.58
C MET A 320 7.45 8.88 22.07
N GLY A 321 6.30 9.47 21.74
CA GLY A 321 5.00 9.07 22.27
C GLY A 321 4.63 7.63 21.95
N TYR A 322 5.06 7.08 20.79
CA TYR A 322 4.85 5.66 20.47
C TYR A 322 5.46 4.74 21.54
N PHE A 323 6.74 4.93 21.87
CA PHE A 323 7.42 4.12 22.88
C PHE A 323 6.92 4.41 24.29
N ASN A 324 6.64 5.68 24.61
CA ASN A 324 6.08 6.06 25.90
C ASN A 324 4.74 5.35 26.14
N THR A 325 3.89 5.28 25.11
CA THR A 325 2.62 4.54 25.19
C THR A 325 2.87 3.04 25.24
N LEU A 326 3.68 2.49 24.32
CA LEU A 326 3.95 1.03 24.24
C LEU A 326 4.50 0.44 25.54
N LEU A 327 5.47 1.11 26.15
CA LEU A 327 6.23 0.61 27.30
C LEU A 327 5.71 1.15 28.64
N GLY A 328 4.90 2.21 28.63
CA GLY A 328 4.43 2.90 29.84
C GLY A 328 3.09 2.42 30.36
N TYR A 329 2.37 1.57 29.61
CA TYR A 329 1.05 1.09 29.97
C TYR A 329 0.95 -0.44 29.89
N GLU A 330 0.03 -0.98 30.68
CA GLU A 330 -0.46 -2.34 30.51
C GLU A 330 -1.52 -2.39 29.42
N TRP A 331 -1.66 -3.55 28.78
CA TRP A 331 -2.49 -3.71 27.58
C TRP A 331 -3.61 -4.73 27.79
N GLU A 332 -4.82 -4.38 27.36
CA GLU A 332 -5.94 -5.32 27.27
C GLU A 332 -6.32 -5.62 25.83
N LEU A 333 -6.62 -6.89 25.54
CA LEU A 333 -7.06 -7.34 24.23
C LEU A 333 -8.54 -7.01 24.04
N VAL A 334 -8.84 -6.24 23.01
CA VAL A 334 -10.20 -5.79 22.68
C VAL A 334 -10.52 -6.00 21.20
N LYS A 335 -11.78 -5.72 20.83
CA LYS A 335 -12.23 -5.66 19.44
C LYS A 335 -12.48 -4.22 19.03
N SER A 336 -12.05 -3.87 17.83
CA SER A 336 -12.39 -2.60 17.17
C SER A 336 -13.89 -2.52 16.85
N PRO A 337 -14.41 -1.34 16.45
CA PRO A 337 -15.78 -1.23 15.93
C PRO A 337 -16.06 -2.10 14.71
N ALA A 338 -15.03 -2.44 13.93
CA ALA A 338 -15.11 -3.36 12.79
C ALA A 338 -14.89 -4.84 13.17
N GLY A 339 -14.63 -5.14 14.44
CA GLY A 339 -14.44 -6.51 14.94
C GLY A 339 -13.01 -7.07 14.78
N ALA A 340 -12.02 -6.23 14.46
CA ALA A 340 -10.60 -6.64 14.43
C ALA A 340 -10.01 -6.72 15.84
N TRP A 341 -9.11 -7.66 16.09
CA TRP A 341 -8.33 -7.70 17.32
C TRP A 341 -7.38 -6.50 17.40
N GLN A 342 -7.35 -5.85 18.55
CA GLN A 342 -6.37 -4.79 18.85
C GLN A 342 -6.14 -4.70 20.36
N TRP A 343 -5.11 -3.96 20.75
CA TRP A 343 -4.76 -3.76 22.15
C TRP A 343 -5.11 -2.33 22.57
N LEU A 344 -5.74 -2.19 23.74
CA LEU A 344 -6.06 -0.91 24.36
C LEU A 344 -5.20 -0.73 25.61
N ALA A 345 -4.60 0.44 25.76
CA ALA A 345 -3.83 0.78 26.94
C ALA A 345 -4.78 0.96 28.15
N LYS A 346 -4.46 0.31 29.26
CA LYS A 346 -5.22 0.39 30.51
C LYS A 346 -4.79 1.60 31.34
N ASP A 347 -5.75 2.16 32.08
CA ASP A 347 -5.51 3.19 33.10
C ASP A 347 -4.67 4.38 32.58
N VAL A 348 -4.94 4.79 31.33
CA VAL A 348 -4.26 5.91 30.67
C VAL A 348 -4.49 7.22 31.42
N GLN A 349 -3.41 7.98 31.64
CA GLN A 349 -3.49 9.29 32.29
C GLN A 349 -4.26 10.27 31.41
N GLU A 350 -5.14 11.07 32.03
CA GLU A 350 -5.99 12.08 31.36
C GLU A 350 -5.21 13.11 30.55
#